data_AF-R1EKI6-F1
#
_entry.id   AF-R1EKI6-F1
#
_cell.length_a   1.000
_cell.length_b   1.000
_cell.length_c   1.000
_cell.angle_alpha   90.00
_cell.angle_beta   90.00
_cell.angle_gamma   90.00
#
_symmetry.space_group_name_H-M   'P 1'
#
loop_
_entity.id
_entity.type
_entity.pdbx_description
1 polymer ?
#
loop_
_entity_poly.entity_id
_entity_poly.type
_entity_poly.pdbx_seq_one_letter_code
_entity_poly.pdbx_strand_id
1 'polypeptide(L)'
;MKLTDDPLQGAEHHIPRQYAPGELERFWRIAATPQPSSPAQIRAAVAIDCEMGEAATGDSELIRVTMVDYFTSEVLVDSLVFPAVAMRDLRTRFSGVTWAALHDARRRRACLLGRDSARRAVWAFVGPDTVVVGHSANHDLLALRWAHPTVVDTVHLEALRPPDPPAAKGEDAGEEATVPAEANGGSDVLCH
;
A
#
# COMPACT_ATOMS: atom_id res chain seq x y z
N MET A 1 -23.32 0.33 -32.18
CA MET A 1 -21.96 0.78 -32.58
C MET A 1 -21.01 -0.30 -32.11
N LYS A 2 -20.43 -1.09 -33.03
CA LYS A 2 -19.55 -2.21 -32.67
C LYS A 2 -18.18 -1.61 -32.32
N LEU A 3 -17.69 -1.82 -31.09
CA LEU A 3 -16.29 -1.56 -30.76
C LEU A 3 -15.47 -2.71 -31.36
N THR A 4 -14.80 -2.44 -32.47
CA THR A 4 -13.85 -3.34 -33.12
C THR A 4 -12.49 -2.65 -33.14
N ASP A 5 -11.90 -2.43 -31.97
CA ASP A 5 -10.50 -2.01 -31.90
C ASP A 5 -9.80 -2.83 -30.82
N ASP A 6 -8.72 -3.48 -31.22
CA ASP A 6 -7.84 -4.32 -30.41
C ASP A 6 -7.06 -3.41 -29.43
N PRO A 7 -7.15 -3.59 -28.10
CA PRO A 7 -6.63 -2.65 -27.11
C PRO A 7 -5.09 -2.51 -27.06
N LEU A 8 -4.36 -3.26 -27.91
CA LEU A 8 -2.89 -3.34 -27.89
C LEU A 8 -2.20 -2.65 -29.08
N GLN A 9 -2.92 -2.08 -30.03
CA GLN A 9 -2.31 -1.26 -31.08
C GLN A 9 -2.13 0.18 -30.59
N GLY A 10 -0.87 0.60 -30.43
CA GLY A 10 -0.55 2.01 -30.21
C GLY A 10 -1.07 2.83 -31.39
N ALA A 11 -1.99 3.75 -31.14
CA ALA A 11 -2.47 4.68 -32.15
C ALA A 11 -1.34 5.63 -32.54
N GLU A 12 -1.12 5.85 -33.85
CA GLU A 12 -0.11 6.79 -34.39
C GLU A 12 -0.31 8.23 -33.90
N HIS A 13 -1.50 8.56 -33.41
CA HIS A 13 -1.85 9.85 -32.86
C HIS A 13 -2.51 9.70 -31.49
N HIS A 14 -1.96 10.39 -30.48
CA HIS A 14 -2.65 10.60 -29.22
C HIS A 14 -3.89 11.45 -29.48
N ILE A 15 -5.08 10.89 -29.30
CA ILE A 15 -6.33 11.65 -29.28
C ILE A 15 -6.53 12.12 -27.82
N PRO A 16 -6.38 13.41 -27.51
CA PRO A 16 -6.62 13.91 -26.17
C PRO A 16 -8.09 13.71 -25.84
N ARG A 17 -8.36 13.18 -24.64
CA ARG A 17 -9.73 13.09 -24.15
C ARG A 17 -10.30 14.51 -24.05
N GLN A 18 -11.47 14.71 -24.66
CA GLN A 18 -12.22 15.94 -24.53
C GLN A 18 -13.05 15.87 -23.25
N TYR A 19 -12.77 16.75 -22.30
CA TYR A 19 -13.51 16.88 -21.06
C TYR A 19 -14.63 17.90 -21.23
N ALA A 20 -15.79 17.64 -20.64
CA ALA A 20 -16.84 18.64 -20.56
C ALA A 20 -16.40 19.81 -19.66
N PRO A 21 -16.91 21.04 -19.89
CA PRO A 21 -16.64 22.16 -18.99
C PRO A 21 -16.98 21.80 -17.53
N GLY A 22 -16.06 22.02 -16.59
CA GLY A 22 -16.26 21.70 -15.16
C GLY A 22 -15.97 20.25 -14.76
N GLU A 23 -15.75 19.34 -15.72
CA GLU A 23 -15.51 17.92 -15.45
C GLU A 23 -14.19 17.72 -14.67
N LEU A 24 -13.13 18.39 -15.11
CA LEU A 24 -11.82 18.31 -14.46
C LEU A 24 -11.89 18.86 -13.03
N GLU A 25 -12.50 20.03 -12.83
CA GLU A 25 -12.66 20.63 -11.51
C GLU A 25 -13.45 19.72 -10.57
N ARG A 26 -14.47 19.03 -11.08
CA ARG A 26 -15.28 18.12 -10.28
C ARG A 26 -14.52 16.86 -9.88
N PHE A 27 -13.77 16.25 -10.80
CA PHE A 27 -13.11 14.96 -10.56
C PHE A 27 -11.69 15.07 -9.99
N TRP A 28 -11.01 16.19 -10.22
CA TRP A 28 -9.59 16.40 -9.92
C TRP A 28 -9.29 17.53 -8.94
N ARG A 29 -10.31 18.15 -8.33
CA ARG A 29 -10.06 19.09 -7.23
C ARG A 29 -9.38 18.39 -6.05
N ILE A 30 -8.13 18.79 -5.80
CA ILE A 30 -7.34 18.37 -4.65
C ILE A 30 -7.76 19.18 -3.43
N ALA A 31 -7.91 18.51 -2.29
CA ALA A 31 -8.23 19.16 -1.04
C ALA A 31 -7.04 19.09 -0.06
N ALA A 32 -6.72 20.21 0.58
CA ALA A 32 -5.70 20.27 1.62
C ALA A 32 -6.21 19.62 2.91
N THR A 33 -5.27 19.15 3.74
CA THR A 33 -5.57 18.64 5.08
C THR A 33 -6.28 19.72 5.91
N PRO A 34 -7.49 19.46 6.43
CA PRO A 34 -8.22 20.44 7.23
C PRO A 34 -7.61 20.58 8.63
N GLN A 35 -7.95 21.66 9.33
CA GLN A 35 -7.72 21.75 10.76
C GLN A 35 -8.61 20.71 11.48
N PRO A 36 -8.07 20.03 12.51
CA PRO A 36 -8.81 18.97 13.17
C PRO A 36 -9.95 19.54 14.00
N SER A 37 -11.15 18.96 13.84
CA SER A 37 -12.30 19.32 14.67
C SER A 37 -12.22 18.74 16.09
N SER A 38 -11.49 17.63 16.27
CA SER A 38 -11.24 16.99 17.55
C SER A 38 -9.75 16.64 17.69
N PRO A 39 -8.95 17.52 18.31
CA PRO A 39 -7.49 17.32 18.43
C PRO A 39 -7.10 16.02 19.16
N ALA A 40 -7.96 15.51 20.06
CA ALA A 40 -7.68 14.31 20.84
C ALA A 40 -7.65 13.01 20.01
N GLN A 41 -8.24 13.00 18.81
CA GLN A 41 -8.25 11.83 17.91
C GLN A 41 -7.07 11.83 16.94
N ILE A 42 -6.37 12.96 16.82
CA ILE A 42 -5.29 13.12 15.84
C ILE A 42 -4.07 12.32 16.26
N ARG A 43 -3.51 11.58 15.31
CA ARG A 43 -2.29 10.79 15.52
C ARG A 43 -1.06 11.61 15.17
N ALA A 44 0.03 11.30 15.85
CA ALA A 44 1.34 11.89 15.55
C ALA A 44 1.86 11.41 14.19
N ALA A 45 1.68 10.13 13.89
CA ALA A 45 2.05 9.53 12.62
C ALA A 45 1.09 8.40 12.23
N VAL A 46 0.78 8.28 10.95
CA VAL A 46 -0.05 7.21 10.38
C VAL A 46 0.64 6.60 9.18
N ALA A 47 0.42 5.29 8.95
CA ALA A 47 0.74 4.66 7.68
C ALA A 47 -0.55 4.46 6.87
N ILE A 48 -0.50 4.74 5.57
CA ILE A 48 -1.65 4.64 4.66
C ILE A 48 -1.30 3.79 3.45
N ASP A 49 -2.28 3.03 2.99
CA ASP A 49 -2.21 2.23 1.77
C ASP A 49 -3.60 2.21 1.11
N CYS A 50 -3.64 2.39 -0.20
CA CYS A 50 -4.86 2.42 -0.99
C CYS A 50 -4.81 1.38 -2.11
N GLU A 51 -5.95 0.72 -2.33
CA GLU A 51 -6.15 -0.09 -3.51
C GLU A 51 -6.95 0.67 -4.55
N MET A 52 -6.52 0.55 -5.81
CA MET A 52 -7.14 1.23 -6.94
C MET A 52 -7.59 0.26 -8.03
N GLY A 53 -8.81 0.48 -8.51
CA GLY A 53 -9.29 -0.05 -9.77
C GLY A 53 -9.13 0.96 -10.90
N GLU A 54 -9.68 0.62 -12.04
CA GLU A 54 -9.68 1.42 -13.25
C GLU A 54 -11.10 1.81 -13.63
N ALA A 55 -11.34 3.11 -13.74
CA ALA A 55 -12.60 3.67 -14.19
C ALA A 55 -12.85 3.33 -15.67
N ALA A 56 -14.12 3.40 -16.10
CA ALA A 56 -14.52 3.28 -17.50
C ALA A 56 -13.79 4.29 -18.41
N THR A 57 -13.33 5.39 -17.83
CA THR A 57 -12.58 6.44 -18.47
C THR A 57 -11.08 6.13 -18.64
N GLY A 58 -10.59 5.05 -18.02
CA GLY A 58 -9.17 4.69 -17.95
C GLY A 58 -8.43 5.27 -16.74
N ASP A 59 -9.07 6.15 -15.97
CA ASP A 59 -8.46 6.77 -14.79
C ASP A 59 -8.37 5.77 -13.61
N SER A 60 -7.34 5.90 -12.77
CA SER A 60 -7.23 5.13 -11.52
C SER A 60 -8.23 5.65 -10.48
N GLU A 61 -9.00 4.77 -9.86
CA GLU A 61 -10.06 5.11 -8.89
C GLU A 61 -9.98 4.24 -7.64
N LEU A 62 -10.12 4.88 -6.47
CA LEU A 62 -9.99 4.26 -5.14
C LEU A 62 -11.09 3.22 -4.88
N ILE A 63 -10.69 2.02 -4.45
CA ILE A 63 -11.59 0.89 -4.12
C ILE A 63 -11.39 0.30 -2.72
N ARG A 64 -10.26 0.58 -2.05
CA ARG A 64 -10.03 0.30 -0.63
C ARG A 64 -9.08 1.33 -0.05
N VAL A 65 -9.27 1.69 1.22
CA VAL A 65 -8.30 2.48 1.97
C VAL A 65 -8.03 1.78 3.30
N THR A 66 -6.75 1.68 3.63
CA THR A 66 -6.26 1.18 4.92
C THR A 66 -5.38 2.25 5.55
N MET A 67 -5.57 2.53 6.83
CA MET A 67 -4.76 3.45 7.62
C MET A 67 -4.58 2.90 9.02
N VAL A 68 -3.34 2.90 9.48
CA VAL A 68 -2.96 2.44 10.81
C VAL A 68 -2.21 3.54 11.55
N ASP A 69 -2.29 3.54 12.87
CA ASP A 69 -1.41 4.33 13.71
C ASP A 69 0.02 3.76 13.61
N TYR A 70 0.99 4.60 13.26
CA TYR A 70 2.33 4.13 12.94
C TYR A 70 3.06 3.52 14.15
N PHE A 71 2.81 4.03 15.36
CA PHE A 71 3.55 3.62 16.55
C PHE A 71 2.91 2.42 17.26
N THR A 72 1.58 2.38 17.31
CA THR A 72 0.82 1.37 18.03
C THR A 72 0.35 0.22 17.14
N SER A 73 0.40 0.40 15.81
CA SER A 73 -0.17 -0.52 14.82
C SER A 73 -1.70 -0.71 14.94
N GLU A 74 -2.39 0.19 15.65
CA GLU A 74 -3.86 0.22 15.70
C GLU A 74 -4.44 0.46 14.31
N VAL A 75 -5.42 -0.35 13.88
CA VAL A 75 -6.14 -0.12 12.63
C VAL A 75 -7.17 0.99 12.84
N LEU A 76 -6.94 2.14 12.20
CA LEU A 76 -7.80 3.32 12.30
C LEU A 76 -8.89 3.31 11.23
N VAL A 77 -8.53 2.90 10.02
CA VAL A 77 -9.45 2.74 8.88
C VAL A 77 -9.03 1.48 8.12
N ASP A 78 -9.97 0.57 7.88
CA ASP A 78 -9.83 -0.47 6.86
C ASP A 78 -11.21 -0.65 6.24
N SER A 79 -11.40 -0.12 5.03
CA SER A 79 -12.70 -0.15 4.40
C SER A 79 -12.59 -0.23 2.89
N LEU A 80 -13.49 -1.03 2.32
CA LEU A 80 -13.82 -0.93 0.91
C LEU A 80 -14.44 0.43 0.61
N VAL A 81 -14.18 0.94 -0.59
CA VAL A 81 -14.71 2.20 -1.10
C VAL A 81 -15.51 1.87 -2.35
N PHE A 82 -16.83 2.08 -2.30
CA PHE A 82 -17.68 1.89 -3.45
C PHE A 82 -17.51 3.10 -4.39
N PRO A 83 -16.97 2.94 -5.62
CA PRO A 83 -16.66 4.07 -6.49
C PRO A 83 -17.90 4.88 -6.89
N ALA A 84 -17.72 6.18 -7.05
CA ALA A 84 -18.77 7.09 -7.51
C ALA A 84 -18.87 7.14 -9.05
N VAL A 85 -17.92 6.53 -9.74
CA VAL A 85 -17.82 6.45 -11.20
C VAL A 85 -17.98 5.01 -11.67
N ALA A 86 -18.32 4.83 -12.95
CA ALA A 86 -18.35 3.50 -13.55
C ALA A 86 -16.93 2.94 -13.64
N MET A 87 -16.74 1.68 -13.27
CA MET A 87 -15.44 1.00 -13.35
C MET A 87 -15.38 0.05 -14.54
N ARG A 88 -14.19 -0.06 -15.13
CA ARG A 88 -13.83 -1.03 -16.16
C ARG A 88 -13.29 -2.31 -15.55
N ASP A 89 -12.34 -2.19 -14.62
CA ASP A 89 -11.65 -3.30 -13.98
C ASP A 89 -11.31 -2.94 -12.52
N LEU A 90 -11.43 -3.88 -11.58
CA LEU A 90 -11.00 -3.69 -10.20
C LEU A 90 -9.54 -4.06 -9.98
N ARG A 91 -8.86 -4.59 -11.01
CA ARG A 91 -7.48 -5.06 -10.95
C ARG A 91 -7.28 -6.09 -9.84
N THR A 92 -8.26 -6.99 -9.68
CA THR A 92 -8.37 -7.95 -8.56
C THR A 92 -7.08 -8.74 -8.28
N ARG A 93 -6.30 -9.06 -9.32
CA ARG A 93 -5.01 -9.76 -9.18
C ARG A 93 -3.99 -8.99 -8.33
N PHE A 94 -4.12 -7.67 -8.27
CA PHE A 94 -3.26 -6.77 -7.51
C PHE A 94 -4.00 -6.27 -6.27
N SER A 95 -5.25 -5.82 -6.42
CA SER A 95 -6.01 -5.20 -5.34
C SER A 95 -6.66 -6.16 -4.35
N GLY A 96 -6.82 -7.44 -4.72
CA GLY A 96 -7.58 -8.43 -3.95
C GLY A 96 -9.09 -8.14 -3.84
N VAL A 97 -9.59 -7.04 -4.41
CA VAL A 97 -11.00 -6.64 -4.30
C VAL A 97 -11.81 -7.21 -5.47
N THR A 98 -12.87 -7.96 -5.15
CA THR A 98 -13.80 -8.49 -6.16
C THR A 98 -15.08 -7.67 -6.26
N TRP A 99 -15.73 -7.71 -7.41
CA TRP A 99 -17.05 -7.12 -7.61
C TRP A 99 -18.08 -7.67 -6.62
N ALA A 100 -18.03 -8.97 -6.35
CA ALA A 100 -18.89 -9.62 -5.38
C ALA A 100 -18.72 -9.00 -3.99
N ALA A 101 -17.48 -8.90 -3.49
CA ALA A 101 -17.18 -8.30 -2.20
C ALA A 101 -17.64 -6.82 -2.12
N LEU A 102 -17.40 -6.04 -3.17
CA LEU A 102 -17.74 -4.63 -3.21
C LEU A 102 -19.26 -4.38 -3.19
N HIS A 103 -20.02 -5.12 -4.01
CA HIS A 103 -21.49 -5.03 -4.02
C HIS A 103 -22.11 -5.53 -2.72
N ASP A 104 -21.52 -6.55 -2.14
CA ASP A 104 -21.95 -7.15 -0.89
C ASP A 104 -21.72 -6.22 0.30
N ALA A 105 -20.54 -5.59 0.39
CA ALA A 105 -20.27 -4.53 1.36
C ALA A 105 -21.24 -3.35 1.21
N ARG A 106 -21.54 -2.93 -0.03
CA ARG A 106 -22.55 -1.89 -0.30
C ARG A 106 -23.94 -2.28 0.18
N ARG A 107 -24.40 -3.51 -0.09
CA ARG A 107 -25.72 -4.00 0.37
C ARG A 107 -25.81 -3.98 1.90
N ARG A 108 -24.73 -4.36 2.60
CA ARG A 108 -24.65 -4.33 4.06
C ARG A 108 -24.38 -2.95 4.66
N ARG A 109 -24.16 -1.92 3.84
CA ARG A 109 -23.71 -0.59 4.28
C ARG A 109 -22.39 -0.63 5.08
N ALA A 110 -21.50 -1.55 4.69
CA ALA A 110 -20.20 -1.78 5.32
C ALA A 110 -19.04 -1.30 4.43
N CYS A 111 -19.25 -0.24 3.64
CA CYS A 111 -18.23 0.39 2.80
C CYS A 111 -18.44 1.90 2.77
N LEU A 112 -17.38 2.64 2.47
CA LEU A 112 -17.44 4.08 2.24
C LEU A 112 -17.96 4.36 0.83
N LEU A 113 -18.75 5.44 0.67
CA LEU A 113 -19.35 5.79 -0.61
C LEU A 113 -18.49 6.85 -1.31
N GLY A 114 -17.64 6.38 -2.22
CA GLY A 114 -16.73 7.19 -3.01
C GLY A 114 -15.54 7.75 -2.22
N ARG A 115 -14.57 8.22 -2.99
CA ARG A 115 -13.31 8.80 -2.50
C ARG A 115 -13.49 9.90 -1.46
N ASP A 116 -14.46 10.80 -1.64
CA ASP A 116 -14.63 11.92 -0.70
C ASP A 116 -15.06 11.43 0.70
N SER A 117 -15.80 10.32 0.78
CA SER A 117 -16.14 9.69 2.06
C SER A 117 -14.92 8.99 2.67
N ALA A 118 -14.09 8.36 1.84
CA ALA A 118 -12.81 7.78 2.26
C ALA A 118 -11.86 8.84 2.83
N ARG A 119 -11.67 9.96 2.12
CA ARG A 119 -10.84 11.08 2.57
C ARG A 119 -11.32 11.66 3.89
N ARG A 120 -12.63 11.82 4.10
CA ARG A 120 -13.18 12.26 5.39
C ARG A 120 -12.90 11.28 6.53
N ALA A 121 -12.96 9.98 6.26
CA ALA A 121 -12.63 8.96 7.28
C ALA A 121 -11.16 9.03 7.67
N VAL A 122 -10.24 9.20 6.71
CA VAL A 122 -8.81 9.43 6.97
C VAL A 122 -8.59 10.69 7.81
N TRP A 123 -9.22 11.81 7.44
CA TRP A 123 -9.09 13.08 8.15
C TRP A 123 -9.68 13.11 9.56
N ALA A 124 -10.40 12.07 9.99
CA ALA A 124 -10.80 11.95 11.39
C ALA A 124 -9.59 11.79 12.33
N PHE A 125 -8.45 11.31 11.81
CA PHE A 125 -7.25 10.97 12.58
C PHE A 125 -6.01 11.78 12.17
N VAL A 126 -6.14 12.65 11.16
CA VAL A 126 -5.00 13.34 10.52
C VAL A 126 -5.20 14.85 10.58
N GLY A 127 -4.26 15.55 11.19
CA GLY A 127 -4.16 17.02 11.17
C GLY A 127 -3.00 17.49 10.28
N PRO A 128 -2.82 18.81 10.08
CA PRO A 128 -1.74 19.33 9.24
C PRO A 128 -0.33 18.91 9.66
N ASP A 129 -0.11 18.64 10.95
CA ASP A 129 1.19 18.28 11.52
C ASP A 129 1.40 16.75 11.67
N THR A 130 0.39 15.94 11.37
CA THR A 130 0.51 14.46 11.42
C THR A 130 1.46 13.99 10.33
N VAL A 131 2.43 13.12 10.64
CA VAL A 131 3.27 12.51 9.62
C VAL A 131 2.52 11.40 8.89
N VAL A 132 2.42 11.49 7.56
CA VAL A 132 1.80 10.44 6.73
C VAL A 132 2.89 9.60 6.09
N VAL A 133 2.93 8.32 6.40
CA VAL A 133 3.88 7.35 5.85
C VAL A 133 3.19 6.51 4.79
N GLY A 134 3.85 6.29 3.64
CA GLY A 134 3.37 5.38 2.60
C GLY A 134 4.50 4.88 1.70
N HIS A 135 4.19 3.93 0.83
CA HIS A 135 5.13 3.38 -0.15
C HIS A 135 4.70 3.81 -1.55
N SER A 136 5.43 4.73 -2.18
CA SER A 136 4.93 5.48 -3.34
C SER A 136 3.65 6.27 -3.03
N ALA A 137 3.69 7.00 -1.90
CA ALA A 137 2.55 7.67 -1.28
C ALA A 137 1.85 8.67 -2.22
N ASN A 138 2.53 9.14 -3.27
CA ASN A 138 1.93 9.98 -4.30
C ASN A 138 0.71 9.32 -4.95
N HIS A 139 0.71 7.99 -5.14
CA HIS A 139 -0.41 7.28 -5.75
C HIS A 139 -1.63 7.26 -4.83
N ASP A 140 -1.43 6.99 -3.54
CA ASP A 140 -2.49 6.97 -2.52
C ASP A 140 -3.11 8.36 -2.32
N LEU A 141 -2.27 9.38 -2.16
CA LEU A 141 -2.71 10.76 -1.95
C LEU A 141 -3.46 11.29 -3.18
N LEU A 142 -3.00 10.96 -4.39
CA LEU A 142 -3.74 11.27 -5.61
C LEU A 142 -5.06 10.51 -5.67
N ALA A 143 -5.10 9.21 -5.32
CA ALA A 143 -6.33 8.42 -5.28
C ALA A 143 -7.35 9.01 -4.29
N LEU A 144 -6.90 9.65 -3.21
CA LEU A 144 -7.73 10.39 -2.26
C LEU A 144 -8.03 11.84 -2.69
N ARG A 145 -7.37 12.38 -3.71
CA ARG A 145 -7.36 13.82 -4.09
C ARG A 145 -7.02 14.69 -2.89
N TRP A 146 -5.92 14.35 -2.23
CA TRP A 146 -5.50 14.92 -0.97
C TRP A 146 -4.08 15.49 -1.09
N ALA A 147 -3.91 16.74 -0.65
CA ALA A 147 -2.60 17.34 -0.44
C ALA A 147 -2.30 17.43 1.06
N HIS A 148 -1.17 16.85 1.46
CA HIS A 148 -0.71 16.84 2.85
C HIS A 148 0.74 17.33 2.92
N PRO A 149 1.09 18.24 3.85
CA PRO A 149 2.42 18.84 3.89
C PRO A 149 3.52 17.89 4.40
N THR A 150 3.19 16.95 5.28
CA THR A 150 4.19 16.15 6.02
C THR A 150 4.12 14.68 5.62
N VAL A 151 4.75 14.33 4.49
CA VAL A 151 4.71 12.97 3.93
C VAL A 151 6.10 12.34 3.95
N VAL A 152 6.18 11.09 4.41
CA VAL A 152 7.38 10.25 4.34
C VAL A 152 7.09 9.10 3.38
N ASP A 153 7.85 9.05 2.28
CA ASP A 153 7.71 8.01 1.25
C ASP A 153 8.86 7.00 1.35
N THR A 154 8.53 5.75 1.64
CA THR A 154 9.54 4.70 1.86
C THR A 154 10.33 4.37 0.62
N VAL A 155 9.77 4.51 -0.60
CA VAL A 155 10.53 4.25 -1.84
C VAL A 155 11.70 5.23 -1.97
N HIS A 156 11.47 6.49 -1.58
CA HIS A 156 12.51 7.51 -1.60
C HIS A 156 13.55 7.26 -0.50
N LEU A 157 13.14 6.74 0.66
CA LEU A 157 14.07 6.36 1.73
C LEU A 157 14.93 5.15 1.36
N GLU A 158 14.35 4.13 0.74
CA GLU A 158 15.07 2.94 0.28
C GLU A 158 16.13 3.29 -0.76
N ALA A 159 15.84 4.24 -1.67
CA ALA A 159 16.80 4.74 -2.64
C ALA A 159 18.02 5.44 -2.00
N LEU A 160 17.88 5.93 -0.76
CA LEU A 160 18.94 6.57 0.00
C LEU A 160 19.66 5.59 0.94
N ARG A 161 19.22 4.33 1.03
CA ARG A 161 19.83 3.33 1.90
C ARG A 161 21.22 2.97 1.34
N PRO A 162 22.31 3.12 2.13
CA PRO A 162 23.61 2.65 1.70
C PRO A 162 23.56 1.12 1.45
N PRO A 163 24.35 0.61 0.49
CA PRO A 163 24.42 -0.81 0.23
C PRO A 163 24.85 -1.56 1.51
N ASP A 164 24.29 -2.75 1.70
CA ASP A 164 24.72 -3.60 2.81
C ASP A 164 26.24 -3.85 2.69
N PRO A 165 26.98 -3.80 3.80
CA PRO A 165 28.41 -4.08 3.76
C PRO A 165 28.61 -5.49 3.19
N PRO A 166 29.69 -5.71 2.40
CA PRO A 166 29.95 -7.01 1.81
C PRO A 166 30.01 -8.06 2.93
N ALA A 167 29.26 -9.15 2.78
CA ALA A 167 29.25 -10.23 3.75
C ALA A 167 30.69 -10.67 4.03
N ALA A 168 31.09 -10.64 5.29
CA ALA A 168 32.40 -11.12 5.71
C ALA A 168 32.51 -12.59 5.26
N LYS A 169 33.49 -12.88 4.38
CA LYS A 169 33.84 -14.26 4.07
C LYS A 169 34.30 -14.91 5.37
N GLY A 170 33.55 -15.90 5.85
CA GLY A 170 33.98 -16.71 6.98
C GLY A 170 35.36 -17.28 6.66
N GLU A 171 36.35 -16.91 7.47
CA GLU A 171 37.62 -17.60 7.51
C GLU A 171 37.36 -19.00 8.07
N ASP A 172 37.37 -19.98 7.17
CA ASP A 172 37.36 -21.40 7.54
C ASP A 172 38.73 -21.75 8.12
N ALA A 173 38.89 -21.53 9.43
CA ALA A 173 40.02 -22.03 10.19
C ALA A 173 39.73 -23.50 10.53
N GLY A 174 40.17 -24.39 9.64
CA GLY A 174 40.28 -25.82 9.93
C GLY A 174 41.24 -26.04 11.09
N GLU A 175 40.73 -26.55 12.21
CA GLU A 175 41.54 -27.07 13.30
C GLU A 175 41.30 -28.58 13.40
N GLU A 176 42.17 -29.33 12.74
CA GLU A 176 42.27 -30.78 12.77
C GLU A 176 42.79 -31.19 14.16
N ALA A 177 41.89 -31.62 15.05
CA ALA A 177 42.26 -32.18 16.33
C ALA A 177 42.89 -33.57 16.14
N THR A 178 44.21 -33.64 16.29
CA THR A 178 44.99 -34.87 16.31
C THR A 178 44.71 -35.65 17.60
N VAL A 179 44.22 -36.89 17.46
CA VAL A 179 44.00 -37.82 18.57
C VAL A 179 45.28 -38.64 18.78
N PRO A 180 45.90 -38.68 19.98
CA PRO A 180 47.02 -39.54 20.22
C PRO A 180 46.57 -40.99 20.49
N ALA A 181 47.30 -41.93 19.91
CA ALA A 181 47.16 -43.35 20.14
C ALA A 181 47.80 -43.74 21.49
N GLU A 182 47.07 -44.50 22.32
CA GLU A 182 47.70 -45.36 23.32
C GLU A 182 47.18 -46.79 23.21
N ALA A 183 48.14 -47.70 23.19
CA ALA A 183 47.98 -49.14 23.12
C ALA A 183 48.13 -49.78 24.49
N ASN A 184 47.68 -51.04 24.54
CA ASN A 184 48.00 -52.12 25.48
C ASN A 184 47.17 -52.32 26.74
N GLY A 185 46.77 -53.58 26.92
CA GLY A 185 46.79 -54.25 28.23
C GLY A 185 45.54 -55.06 28.51
N GLY A 186 45.48 -56.30 28.01
CA GLY A 186 44.43 -57.24 28.38
C GLY A 186 44.51 -57.72 29.82
N SER A 187 43.39 -58.19 30.34
CA SER A 187 43.29 -59.43 31.13
C SER A 187 41.81 -59.75 31.38
N ASP A 188 41.52 -61.05 31.33
CA ASP A 188 40.28 -61.71 31.70
C ASP A 188 39.68 -61.22 33.03
N VAL A 189 38.34 -61.33 33.18
CA VAL A 189 37.72 -62.16 34.22
C VAL A 189 36.20 -62.31 33.95
N LEU A 190 35.76 -63.55 34.06
CA LEU A 190 34.42 -64.13 34.00
C LEU A 190 33.55 -63.79 35.25
N CYS A 191 32.24 -64.08 35.14
CA CYS A 191 31.20 -64.17 36.21
C CYS A 191 30.54 -62.82 36.60
N HIS A 192 29.22 -62.65 36.61
CA HIS A 192 28.08 -63.56 36.85
C HIS A 192 26.87 -63.22 35.96
#